data_AF-A0A517R7W2-F1
#
_entry.id   AF-A0A517R7W2-F1
#
_cell.length_a   1.000
_cell.length_b   1.000
_cell.length_c   1.000
_cell.angle_alpha   90.00
_cell.angle_beta   90.00
_cell.angle_gamma   90.00
#
_symmetry.space_group_name_H-M   'P 1'
#
loop_
_entity.id
_entity.type
_entity.pdbx_description
1 polymer ?
#
loop_
_entity_poly.entity_id
_entity_poly.type
_entity_poly.pdbx_seq_one_letter_code
_entity_poly.pdbx_strand_id
1 'polypeptide(L)'
;MVPPEKMNEGEIDWTEIARTLGALDDDGREHGSSIDAREAVAMIIGPTHLRAAVDHYVTQKKGAELVRHVLWLLRPWSAMERCYEIYQNEEDPDVRREAIELLRVVADRRVLPWIRGFLEDPDEGVQSWAAGIVDQLLWSSLVDPEDCDELLHLMANHSNRLVLDRYSFIMEFLNERNTSA
;
A
#
# COMPACT_ATOMS: atom_id res chain seq x y z
N MET A 1 17.47 46.96 9.36
CA MET A 1 16.67 46.49 8.22
C MET A 1 17.40 45.27 7.68
N VAL A 2 16.98 44.08 8.11
CA VAL A 2 17.57 42.82 7.65
C VAL A 2 17.04 42.56 6.23
N PRO A 3 17.87 42.19 5.24
CA PRO A 3 17.37 41.87 3.91
C PRO A 3 16.42 40.66 4.00
N PRO A 4 15.42 40.53 3.11
CA PRO A 4 14.69 39.28 3.01
C PRO A 4 15.71 38.20 2.68
N GLU A 5 15.77 37.17 3.53
CA GLU A 5 16.49 35.94 3.21
C GLU A 5 16.02 35.52 1.82
N LYS A 6 16.97 35.45 0.88
CA LYS A 6 16.74 34.73 -0.37
C LYS A 6 16.40 33.30 0.07
N MET A 7 15.12 32.94 0.04
CA MET A 7 14.69 31.55 0.14
C MET A 7 15.58 30.74 -0.80
N ASN A 8 16.33 29.79 -0.24
CA ASN A 8 17.23 28.97 -1.02
C ASN A 8 16.40 28.14 -1.99
N GLU A 9 16.57 28.36 -3.30
CA GLU A 9 16.05 27.45 -4.32
C GLU A 9 16.62 26.05 -4.05
N GLY A 10 15.76 25.13 -3.60
CA GLY A 10 16.13 23.74 -3.29
C GLY A 10 15.98 23.32 -1.82
N GLU A 11 15.58 24.21 -0.92
CA GLU A 11 15.31 23.84 0.47
C GLU A 11 13.88 23.28 0.63
N ILE A 12 13.76 22.16 1.35
CA ILE A 12 12.46 21.53 1.63
C ILE A 12 11.77 22.36 2.72
N ASP A 13 10.54 22.83 2.45
CA ASP A 13 9.71 23.49 3.45
C ASP A 13 9.13 22.45 4.42
N TRP A 14 9.93 22.08 5.42
CA TRP A 14 9.54 21.13 6.46
C TRP A 14 8.38 21.62 7.31
N THR A 15 8.22 22.93 7.47
CA THR A 15 7.09 23.51 8.21
C THR A 15 5.79 23.26 7.47
N GLU A 16 5.76 23.47 6.16
CA GLU A 16 4.57 23.20 5.34
C GLU A 16 4.25 21.70 5.26
N ILE A 17 5.27 20.84 5.12
CA ILE A 17 5.07 19.38 5.18
C ILE A 17 4.49 18.98 6.53
N ALA A 18 5.04 19.47 7.65
CA ALA A 18 4.55 19.15 8.98
C ALA A 18 3.09 19.59 9.18
N ARG A 19 2.71 20.78 8.71
CA ARG A 19 1.30 21.24 8.73
C ARG A 19 0.39 20.35 7.88
N THR A 20 0.83 19.99 6.67
CA THR A 20 0.06 19.14 5.75
C THR A 20 -0.23 17.77 6.36
N LEU A 21 0.74 17.21 7.10
CA LEU A 21 0.60 15.93 7.78
C LEU A 21 -0.12 16.04 9.14
N GLY A 22 -0.42 17.25 9.60
CA GLY A 22 -0.94 17.50 10.94
C GLY A 22 0.08 17.33 12.06
N ALA A 23 1.35 17.07 11.73
CA ALA A 23 2.48 16.95 12.64
C ALA A 23 2.88 18.28 13.33
N LEU A 24 2.35 19.40 12.84
CA LEU A 24 2.44 20.72 13.45
C LEU A 24 1.05 21.35 13.51
N ASP A 25 0.54 21.60 14.72
CA ASP A 25 -0.77 22.22 14.94
C ASP A 25 -0.71 23.76 15.02
N ASP A 26 -1.88 24.40 15.07
CA ASP A 26 -2.03 25.87 15.12
C ASP A 26 -1.46 26.49 16.42
N ASP A 27 -1.33 25.70 17.49
CA ASP A 27 -0.72 26.11 18.76
C ASP A 27 0.82 25.99 18.74
N GLY A 28 1.39 25.50 17.63
CA GLY A 28 2.83 25.29 17.45
C GLY A 28 3.36 24.02 18.11
N ARG A 29 2.50 23.05 18.44
CA ARG A 29 2.93 21.76 18.99
C ARG A 29 3.37 20.85 17.86
N GLU A 30 4.51 20.22 18.07
CA GLU A 30 5.10 19.27 17.14
C GLU A 30 4.91 17.83 17.64
N HIS A 31 4.60 16.93 16.72
CA HIS A 31 4.69 15.48 16.92
C HIS A 31 5.23 14.80 15.67
N GLY A 32 5.61 13.53 15.80
CA GLY A 32 6.06 12.76 14.65
C GLY A 32 5.99 11.27 14.93
N SER A 33 5.75 10.53 13.87
CA SER A 33 5.69 9.07 13.86
C SER A 33 6.39 8.52 12.63
N SER A 34 6.64 7.22 12.60
CA SER A 34 7.13 6.55 11.40
C SER A 34 6.12 6.62 10.24
N ILE A 35 4.83 6.91 10.50
CA ILE A 35 3.84 7.15 9.45
C ILE A 35 4.08 8.53 8.84
N ASP A 36 4.17 9.57 9.68
CA ASP A 36 4.44 10.95 9.23
C ASP A 36 5.75 11.04 8.45
N ALA A 37 6.80 10.37 8.90
CA ALA A 37 8.08 10.34 8.20
C ALA A 37 7.99 9.71 6.80
N ARG A 38 7.18 8.65 6.63
CA ARG A 38 7.00 7.98 5.34
C ARG A 38 6.20 8.85 4.37
N GLU A 39 5.11 9.44 4.85
CA GLU A 39 4.28 10.35 4.06
C GLU A 39 5.06 11.63 3.69
N ALA A 40 5.89 12.18 4.59
CA ALA A 40 6.80 13.29 4.27
C ALA A 40 7.79 12.94 3.14
N VAL A 41 8.42 11.76 3.20
CA VAL A 41 9.31 11.30 2.12
C VAL A 41 8.54 11.11 0.81
N ALA A 42 7.32 10.57 0.88
CA ALA A 42 6.46 10.45 -0.30
C ALA A 42 6.10 11.81 -0.90
N MET A 43 5.81 12.83 -0.08
CA MET A 43 5.56 14.20 -0.53
C MET A 43 6.78 14.82 -1.22
N ILE A 44 7.99 14.59 -0.67
CA ILE A 44 9.25 15.09 -1.25
C ILE A 44 9.53 14.45 -2.61
N ILE A 45 9.31 13.14 -2.75
CA ILE A 45 9.45 12.43 -4.03
C ILE A 45 8.37 12.90 -5.02
N GLY A 46 7.16 13.11 -4.53
CA GLY A 46 6.02 13.60 -5.28
C GLY A 46 5.24 12.48 -6.00
N PRO A 47 3.91 12.65 -6.15
CA PRO A 47 3.03 11.60 -6.66
C PRO A 47 3.37 11.19 -8.10
N THR A 48 3.80 12.10 -8.96
CA THR A 48 4.20 11.78 -10.34
C THR A 48 5.34 10.77 -10.40
N HIS A 49 6.38 10.94 -9.58
CA HIS A 49 7.52 10.04 -9.55
C HIS A 49 7.17 8.69 -8.93
N LEU A 50 6.33 8.68 -7.88
CA LEU A 50 5.86 7.45 -7.24
C LEU A 50 4.99 6.62 -8.19
N ARG A 51 4.13 7.27 -8.97
CA ARG A 51 3.32 6.61 -10.01
C ARG A 51 4.19 6.07 -11.14
N ALA A 52 5.17 6.83 -11.60
CA ALA A 52 6.13 6.35 -12.59
C ALA A 52 6.97 5.17 -12.08
N ALA A 53 7.21 5.09 -10.77
CA ALA A 53 7.87 3.95 -10.14
C ALA A 53 6.99 2.68 -10.20
N VAL A 54 5.68 2.80 -9.98
CA VAL A 54 4.73 1.70 -10.23
C VAL A 54 4.81 1.24 -11.68
N ASP A 55 4.76 2.16 -12.66
CA ASP A 55 4.87 1.81 -14.07
C ASP A 55 6.21 1.13 -14.40
N HIS A 56 7.32 1.55 -13.75
CA HIS A 56 8.63 0.92 -13.91
C HIS A 56 8.67 -0.51 -13.38
N TYR A 57 8.01 -0.77 -12.25
CA TYR A 57 7.86 -2.11 -11.68
C TYR A 57 7.02 -3.00 -12.58
N VAL A 58 5.81 -2.55 -12.93
CA VAL A 58 4.83 -3.31 -13.71
C VAL A 58 5.36 -3.65 -15.11
N THR A 59 6.17 -2.78 -15.71
CA THR A 59 6.85 -3.06 -16.99
C THR A 59 8.11 -3.94 -16.86
N GLN A 60 8.37 -4.50 -15.67
CA GLN A 60 9.45 -5.45 -15.38
C GLN A 60 10.84 -4.95 -15.82
N LYS A 61 11.07 -3.64 -15.70
CA LYS A 61 12.35 -3.02 -16.06
C LYS A 61 13.44 -3.37 -15.05
N LYS A 62 14.71 -3.33 -15.49
CA LYS A 62 15.86 -3.49 -14.57
C LYS A 62 15.74 -2.51 -13.39
N GLY A 63 15.94 -3.02 -12.18
CA GLY A 63 15.75 -2.26 -10.94
C GLY A 63 14.33 -2.32 -10.36
N ALA A 64 13.39 -3.04 -10.99
CA ALA A 64 12.03 -3.23 -10.47
C ALA A 64 12.01 -3.69 -9.01
N GLU A 65 12.82 -4.68 -8.62
CA GLU A 65 12.86 -5.13 -7.22
C GLU A 65 13.29 -4.04 -6.23
N LEU A 66 14.23 -3.18 -6.60
CA LEU A 66 14.60 -2.05 -5.74
C LEU A 66 13.42 -1.08 -5.60
N VAL A 67 12.75 -0.78 -6.71
CA VAL A 67 11.55 0.06 -6.73
C VAL A 67 10.45 -0.54 -5.82
N ARG A 68 10.20 -1.85 -5.92
CA ARG A 68 9.24 -2.55 -5.07
C ARG A 68 9.52 -2.36 -3.59
N HIS A 69 10.78 -2.48 -3.16
CA HIS A 69 11.17 -2.29 -1.76
C HIS A 69 11.06 -0.83 -1.31
N VAL A 70 11.39 0.13 -2.18
CA VAL A 70 11.18 1.56 -1.89
C VAL A 70 9.70 1.84 -1.68
N LEU A 71 8.84 1.37 -2.59
CA LEU A 71 7.40 1.57 -2.47
C LEU A 71 6.81 0.82 -1.27
N TRP A 72 7.30 -0.38 -0.95
CA TRP A 72 6.90 -1.12 0.25
C TRP A 72 7.27 -0.39 1.53
N LEU A 73 8.47 0.20 1.59
CA LEU A 73 8.88 1.00 2.74
C LEU A 73 7.96 2.21 2.94
N LEU A 74 7.64 2.92 1.85
CA LEU A 74 6.92 4.19 1.91
C LEU A 74 5.39 4.02 1.99
N ARG A 75 4.83 2.97 1.40
CA ARG A 75 3.38 2.72 1.23
C ARG A 75 2.60 3.96 0.74
N PRO A 76 3.05 4.63 -0.33
CA PRO A 76 2.43 5.89 -0.72
C PRO A 76 1.07 5.66 -1.36
N TRP A 77 0.09 6.47 -0.96
CA TRP A 77 -1.27 6.39 -1.51
C TRP A 77 -1.30 6.47 -3.04
N SER A 78 -0.52 7.38 -3.63
CA SER A 78 -0.44 7.54 -5.08
C SER A 78 0.04 6.29 -5.83
N ALA A 79 0.85 5.42 -5.21
CA ALA A 79 1.23 4.15 -5.79
C ALA A 79 0.09 3.13 -5.70
N MET A 80 -0.64 3.09 -4.58
CA MET A 80 -1.83 2.25 -4.43
C MET A 80 -2.90 2.61 -5.47
N GLU A 81 -3.18 3.90 -5.64
CA GLU A 81 -4.09 4.42 -6.67
C GLU A 81 -3.63 4.00 -8.06
N ARG A 82 -2.32 4.11 -8.35
CA ARG A 82 -1.80 3.73 -9.66
C ARG A 82 -1.93 2.25 -9.95
N CYS A 83 -1.66 1.38 -8.97
CA CYS A 83 -1.91 -0.05 -9.09
C CYS A 83 -3.39 -0.33 -9.40
N TYR A 84 -4.31 0.33 -8.70
CA TYR A 84 -5.75 0.16 -8.91
C TYR A 84 -6.19 0.65 -10.30
N GLU A 85 -5.68 1.80 -10.75
CA GLU A 85 -5.94 2.31 -12.09
C GLU A 85 -5.45 1.36 -13.19
N ILE A 86 -4.26 0.78 -13.05
CA ILE A 86 -3.74 -0.21 -14.01
C ILE A 86 -4.67 -1.42 -14.04
N TYR A 87 -5.04 -1.95 -12.87
CA TYR A 87 -5.98 -3.05 -12.77
C TYR A 87 -7.33 -2.79 -13.46
N GLN A 88 -7.86 -1.57 -13.35
CA GLN A 88 -9.16 -1.19 -13.92
C GLN A 88 -9.13 -0.97 -15.43
N ASN A 89 -8.02 -0.48 -15.98
CA ASN A 89 -7.98 0.04 -17.35
C ASN A 89 -7.14 -0.79 -18.32
N GLU A 90 -6.29 -1.68 -17.82
CA GLU A 90 -5.40 -2.47 -18.67
C GLU A 90 -6.08 -3.75 -19.16
N GLU A 91 -5.89 -4.10 -20.44
CA GLU A 91 -6.49 -5.30 -21.03
C GLU A 91 -5.58 -6.53 -20.86
N ASP A 92 -4.27 -6.31 -20.80
CA ASP A 92 -3.29 -7.39 -20.62
C ASP A 92 -3.40 -8.00 -19.21
N PRO A 93 -3.79 -9.29 -19.08
CA PRO A 93 -3.91 -9.95 -17.79
C PRO A 93 -2.61 -9.99 -16.99
N ASP A 94 -1.45 -10.08 -17.64
CA ASP A 94 -0.18 -10.14 -16.93
C ASP A 94 0.15 -8.78 -16.31
N VAL A 95 -0.10 -7.68 -17.02
CA VAL A 95 0.08 -6.32 -16.49
C VAL A 95 -0.87 -6.05 -15.31
N ARG A 96 -2.12 -6.51 -15.39
CA ARG A 96 -3.07 -6.43 -14.27
C ARG A 96 -2.59 -7.22 -13.06
N ARG A 97 -2.10 -8.44 -13.25
CA ARG A 97 -1.57 -9.28 -12.17
C ARG A 97 -0.36 -8.64 -11.49
N GLU A 98 0.58 -8.10 -12.26
CA GLU A 98 1.76 -7.40 -11.73
C GLU A 98 1.37 -6.16 -10.90
N ALA A 99 0.34 -5.42 -11.32
CA ALA A 99 -0.16 -4.29 -10.54
C ALA A 99 -0.74 -4.72 -9.19
N ILE A 100 -1.49 -5.82 -9.14
CA ILE A 100 -2.06 -6.36 -7.89
C ILE A 100 -1.00 -7.04 -7.02
N GLU A 101 0.01 -7.68 -7.61
CA GLU A 101 1.17 -8.20 -6.88
C GLU A 101 1.90 -7.06 -6.17
N LEU A 102 2.16 -5.95 -6.85
CA LEU A 102 2.78 -4.79 -6.20
C LEU A 102 1.87 -4.23 -5.10
N LEU A 103 0.57 -4.13 -5.39
CA LEU A 103 -0.43 -3.64 -4.41
C LEU A 103 -0.37 -4.45 -3.11
N ARG A 104 -0.16 -5.77 -3.18
CA ARG A 104 0.03 -6.65 -2.00
C ARG A 104 1.04 -6.10 -1.01
N VAL A 105 2.18 -5.58 -1.46
CA VAL A 105 3.25 -5.15 -0.56
C VAL A 105 3.17 -3.68 -0.19
N VAL A 106 2.57 -2.83 -1.03
CA VAL A 106 2.43 -1.38 -0.75
C VAL A 106 1.16 -1.04 0.02
N ALA A 107 0.16 -1.92 0.02
CA ALA A 107 -1.15 -1.67 0.60
C ALA A 107 -1.12 -1.37 2.11
N ASP A 108 -2.06 -0.56 2.56
CA ASP A 108 -2.45 -0.41 3.96
C ASP A 108 -3.98 -0.52 4.09
N ARG A 109 -4.53 -0.18 5.27
CA ARG A 109 -5.98 -0.23 5.55
C ARG A 109 -6.84 0.43 4.48
N ARG A 110 -6.35 1.46 3.78
CA ARG A 110 -7.12 2.19 2.76
C ARG A 110 -7.51 1.31 1.56
N VAL A 111 -6.86 0.16 1.37
CA VAL A 111 -7.12 -0.77 0.27
C VAL A 111 -8.39 -1.62 0.47
N LEU A 112 -8.88 -1.76 1.71
CA LEU A 112 -9.95 -2.71 2.07
C LEU A 112 -11.19 -2.62 1.15
N PRO A 113 -11.69 -1.43 0.76
CA PRO A 113 -12.85 -1.33 -0.12
C PRO A 113 -12.67 -1.96 -1.51
N TRP A 114 -11.42 -2.19 -1.95
CA TRP A 114 -11.12 -2.73 -3.27
C TRP A 114 -10.98 -4.26 -3.28
N ILE A 115 -10.60 -4.86 -2.14
CA ILE A 115 -10.19 -6.27 -2.09
C ILE A 115 -11.31 -7.22 -2.54
N ARG A 116 -12.56 -6.96 -2.16
CA ARG A 116 -13.71 -7.77 -2.60
C ARG A 116 -13.76 -7.89 -4.12
N GLY A 117 -13.60 -6.78 -4.83
CA GLY A 117 -13.61 -6.76 -6.30
C GLY A 117 -12.47 -7.57 -6.91
N PHE A 118 -11.30 -7.60 -6.27
CA PHE A 118 -10.17 -8.42 -6.73
C PHE A 118 -10.38 -9.91 -6.46
N LEU A 119 -10.98 -10.27 -5.34
CA LEU A 119 -11.35 -11.67 -5.02
C LEU A 119 -12.44 -12.18 -5.96
N GLU A 120 -13.33 -11.31 -6.43
CA GLU A 120 -14.40 -11.67 -7.37
C GLU A 120 -13.97 -11.55 -8.86
N ASP A 121 -12.73 -11.13 -9.13
CA ASP A 121 -12.21 -10.95 -10.48
C ASP A 121 -12.18 -12.27 -11.26
N PRO A 122 -12.48 -12.33 -12.56
CA PRO A 122 -12.42 -13.57 -13.33
C PRO A 122 -11.01 -14.18 -13.46
N ASP A 123 -9.95 -13.41 -13.23
CA ASP A 123 -8.57 -13.86 -13.33
C ASP A 123 -8.07 -14.51 -12.03
N GLU A 124 -7.79 -15.81 -12.06
CA GLU A 124 -7.32 -16.56 -10.89
C GLU A 124 -6.01 -16.03 -10.27
N GLY A 125 -5.15 -15.39 -11.08
CA GLY A 125 -3.92 -14.75 -10.60
C GLY A 125 -4.22 -13.49 -9.80
N VAL A 126 -5.17 -12.67 -10.24
CA VAL A 126 -5.64 -11.50 -9.49
C VAL A 126 -6.27 -11.92 -8.16
N GLN A 127 -7.15 -12.93 -8.19
CA GLN A 127 -7.76 -13.48 -6.97
C GLN A 127 -6.71 -13.98 -5.98
N SER A 128 -5.69 -14.70 -6.48
CA SER A 128 -4.59 -15.20 -5.64
C SER A 128 -3.80 -14.06 -4.99
N TRP A 129 -3.47 -13.01 -5.75
CA TRP A 129 -2.79 -11.86 -5.18
C TRP A 129 -3.67 -11.06 -4.21
N ALA A 130 -4.97 -10.96 -4.46
CA ALA A 130 -5.93 -10.33 -3.56
C ALA A 130 -5.96 -11.00 -2.18
N ALA A 131 -5.98 -12.34 -2.15
CA ALA A 131 -5.84 -13.10 -0.90
C ALA A 131 -4.50 -12.80 -0.19
N GLY A 132 -3.44 -12.60 -0.96
CA GLY A 132 -2.14 -12.16 -0.45
C GLY A 132 -2.18 -10.75 0.16
N ILE A 133 -3.04 -9.84 -0.32
CA ILE A 133 -3.20 -8.50 0.27
C ILE A 133 -3.73 -8.66 1.69
N VAL A 134 -4.80 -9.45 1.88
CA VAL A 134 -5.42 -9.70 3.20
C VAL A 134 -4.40 -10.27 4.18
N ASP A 135 -3.64 -11.29 3.74
CA ASP A 135 -2.56 -11.87 4.55
C ASP A 135 -1.51 -10.84 4.94
N GLN A 136 -0.98 -10.07 3.97
CA GLN A 136 0.04 -9.07 4.26
C GLN A 136 -0.44 -8.00 5.24
N LEU A 137 -1.70 -7.56 5.14
CA LEU A 137 -2.27 -6.58 6.06
C LEU A 137 -2.35 -7.11 7.49
N LEU A 138 -2.86 -8.34 7.67
CA LEU A 138 -3.00 -8.99 8.98
C LEU A 138 -1.64 -9.34 9.59
N TRP A 139 -0.74 -9.93 8.79
CA TRP A 139 0.62 -10.27 9.21
C TRP A 139 1.41 -9.03 9.64
N SER A 140 1.27 -7.92 8.91
CA SER A 140 1.92 -6.65 9.26
C SER A 140 1.22 -5.87 10.37
N SER A 141 0.10 -6.37 10.92
CA SER A 141 -0.76 -5.67 11.88
C SER A 141 -1.17 -4.27 11.41
N LEU A 142 -1.50 -4.13 10.12
CA LEU A 142 -2.00 -2.87 9.53
C LEU A 142 -3.52 -2.74 9.63
N VAL A 143 -4.18 -3.86 9.88
CA VAL A 143 -5.62 -4.00 10.13
C VAL A 143 -5.80 -5.07 11.20
N ASP A 144 -6.91 -4.97 11.92
CA ASP A 144 -7.30 -6.01 12.85
C ASP A 144 -8.11 -7.10 12.11
N PRO A 145 -8.16 -8.35 12.59
CA PRO A 145 -8.94 -9.42 11.97
C PRO A 145 -10.40 -9.03 11.71
N GLU A 146 -11.02 -8.29 12.64
CA GLU A 146 -12.40 -7.85 12.58
C GLU A 146 -12.67 -6.91 11.40
N ASP A 147 -11.66 -6.14 10.95
CA ASP A 147 -11.77 -5.31 9.75
C ASP A 147 -11.85 -6.15 8.46
N CYS A 148 -11.44 -7.41 8.52
CA CYS A 148 -11.36 -8.34 7.41
C CYS A 148 -12.42 -9.44 7.46
N ASP A 149 -13.33 -9.45 8.43
CA ASP A 149 -14.30 -10.54 8.66
C ASP A 149 -15.04 -10.96 7.38
N GLU A 150 -15.58 -10.00 6.63
CA GLU A 150 -16.28 -10.28 5.37
C GLU A 150 -15.36 -10.87 4.30
N LEU A 151 -14.11 -10.38 4.22
CA LEU A 151 -13.12 -10.84 3.26
C LEU A 151 -12.65 -12.26 3.61
N LEU A 152 -12.42 -12.55 4.89
CA LEU A 152 -12.07 -13.88 5.38
C LEU A 152 -13.22 -14.87 5.11
N HIS A 153 -14.47 -14.46 5.32
CA HIS A 153 -15.63 -15.29 4.97
C HIS A 153 -15.72 -15.57 3.47
N LEU A 154 -15.43 -14.58 2.63
CA LEU A 154 -15.37 -14.75 1.18
C LEU A 154 -14.26 -15.72 0.78
N MET A 155 -13.06 -15.56 1.34
CA MET A 155 -11.90 -16.41 1.06
C MET A 155 -12.13 -17.87 1.50
N ALA A 156 -12.81 -18.10 2.63
CA ALA A 156 -13.11 -19.44 3.15
C ALA A 156 -14.02 -20.27 2.22
N ASN A 157 -14.84 -19.61 1.40
CA ASN A 157 -15.79 -20.25 0.49
C ASN A 157 -15.38 -20.10 -0.98
N HIS A 158 -14.15 -19.66 -1.23
CA HIS A 158 -13.69 -19.29 -2.57
C HIS A 158 -13.44 -20.53 -3.45
N SER A 159 -13.73 -20.44 -4.76
CA SER A 159 -13.52 -21.55 -5.70
C SER A 159 -12.05 -21.76 -6.09
N ASN A 160 -11.27 -20.67 -6.13
CA ASN A 160 -9.83 -20.72 -6.39
C ASN A 160 -9.05 -21.31 -5.22
N ARG A 161 -8.33 -22.40 -5.50
CA ARG A 161 -7.54 -23.14 -4.50
C ARG A 161 -6.44 -22.29 -3.85
N LEU A 162 -5.81 -21.38 -4.59
CA LEU A 162 -4.75 -20.53 -4.03
C LEU A 162 -5.29 -19.56 -2.98
N VAL A 163 -6.55 -19.12 -3.14
CA VAL A 163 -7.24 -18.28 -2.15
C VAL A 163 -7.56 -19.10 -0.89
N LEU A 164 -8.04 -20.33 -1.05
CA LEU A 164 -8.31 -21.24 0.08
C LEU A 164 -7.05 -21.62 0.86
N ASP A 165 -5.95 -21.91 0.14
CA ASP A 165 -4.66 -22.23 0.76
C ASP A 165 -4.14 -21.01 1.56
N ARG A 166 -4.28 -19.79 1.01
CA ARG A 166 -3.92 -18.55 1.70
C ARG A 166 -4.81 -18.29 2.92
N TYR A 167 -6.12 -18.50 2.82
CA TYR A 167 -7.03 -18.41 3.96
C TYR A 167 -6.61 -19.35 5.09
N SER A 168 -6.28 -20.60 4.76
CA SER A 168 -5.85 -21.59 5.74
C SER A 168 -4.59 -21.14 6.48
N PHE A 169 -3.62 -20.58 5.75
CA PHE A 169 -2.41 -20.00 6.33
C PHE A 169 -2.69 -18.82 7.27
N ILE A 170 -3.58 -17.89 6.86
CA ILE A 170 -3.98 -16.75 7.70
C ILE A 170 -4.61 -17.26 9.01
N MET A 171 -5.52 -18.23 8.94
CA MET A 171 -6.20 -18.74 10.13
C MET A 171 -5.24 -19.45 11.08
N GLU A 172 -4.26 -20.19 10.57
CA GLU A 172 -3.19 -20.79 11.38
C GLU A 172 -2.40 -19.69 12.12
N PHE A 173 -1.93 -18.68 11.39
CA PHE A 173 -1.21 -17.53 11.96
C PHE A 173 -2.00 -16.79 13.06
N LEU A 174 -3.29 -16.51 12.82
CA LEU A 174 -4.13 -15.82 13.79
C LEU A 174 -4.38 -16.66 15.06
N ASN A 175 -4.55 -17.97 14.92
CA ASN A 175 -4.73 -18.87 16.06
C ASN A 175 -3.46 -18.95 16.93
N GLU A 176 -2.28 -19.01 16.31
CA GLU A 176 -0.99 -19.00 17.01
C GLU A 176 -0.77 -17.69 17.78
N ARG A 177 -1.10 -16.56 17.15
CA ARG A 177 -1.01 -15.23 17.75
C ARG A 177 -1.93 -15.10 18.97
N ASN A 178 -3.17 -15.58 18.88
CA ASN A 178 -4.14 -15.56 19.98
C ASN A 178 -3.76 -16.49 21.14
N THR A 179 -3.05 -17.58 20.86
CA THR A 179 -2.58 -18.53 21.90
C THR A 179 -1.33 -18.01 22.63
N SER A 180 -0.59 -17.08 22.01
CA SER A 180 0.67 -16.53 22.53
C SER A 180 0.51 -15.19 23.25
N ALA A 181 -0.70 -14.61 23.26
CA ALA A 181 -1.05 -13.34 23.90
C ALA A 181 -1.67 -13.56 25.29
#